data_AF-A0A524A678-F1
#
_entry.id   AF-A0A524A678-F1
#
_cell.length_a   1.000
_cell.length_b   1.000
_cell.length_c   1.000
_cell.angle_alpha   90.00
_cell.angle_beta   90.00
_cell.angle_gamma   90.00
#
_symmetry.space_group_name_H-M   'P 1'
#
loop_
_entity.id
_entity.type
_entity.pdbx_description
1 polymer ?
#
loop_
_entity_poly.entity_id
_entity_poly.type
_entity_poly.pdbx_seq_one_letter_code
_entity_poly.pdbx_strand_id
1 'polypeptide(L)' 'GFAPKEGARARDAGIVLVSLGPRILRTETAGLVALSAVLYALGDMG' A
#
# COMPACT_ATOMS: atom_id res chain seq x y z
N GLY A 1 -4.83 -12.08 -2.97
CA GLY A 1 -4.34 -11.93 -1.57
C GLY A 1 -3.01 -12.65 -1.44
N PHE A 2 -2.31 -12.47 -0.32
CA PHE A 2 -1.02 -13.12 -0.06
C PHE A 2 -1.18 -14.23 0.98
N ALA A 3 -0.37 -15.29 0.86
CA ALA A 3 -0.28 -16.32 1.90
C ALA A 3 0.40 -15.77 3.16
N PRO A 4 0.12 -16.32 4.36
CA PRO A 4 0.73 -15.84 5.60
C PRO A 4 2.27 -15.78 5.57
N LYS A 5 2.90 -16.78 4.94
CA LYS A 5 4.36 -16.85 4.73
C LYS A 5 4.91 -15.72 3.86
N GLU A 6 4.12 -15.19 2.93
CA GLU A 6 4.54 -14.09 2.07
C GLU A 6 4.52 -12.76 2.82
N GLY A 7 3.49 -12.54 3.65
CA GLY A 7 3.41 -11.39 4.55
C GLY A 7 4.52 -11.38 5.59
N ALA A 8 4.86 -12.54 6.16
CA ALA A 8 5.99 -12.66 7.09
C ALA A 8 7.32 -12.29 6.42
N ARG A 9 7.62 -12.88 5.26
CA ARG A 9 8.85 -12.56 4.49
C ARG A 9 8.95 -11.08 4.12
N ALA A 10 7.83 -10.44 3.78
CA ALA A 10 7.81 -9.00 3.48
C ALA A 10 8.22 -8.16 4.70
N ARG A 11 7.67 -8.48 5.88
CA ARG A 11 8.03 -7.80 7.14
C ARG A 11 9.48 -8.03 7.52
N ASP A 12 9.97 -9.27 7.39
CA ASP A 12 11.37 -9.62 7.68
C ASP A 12 12.35 -8.89 6.75
N ALA A 13 11.94 -8.61 5.52
CA ALA A 13 12.70 -7.79 4.57
C ALA A 13 12.61 -6.27 4.83
N GLY A 14 11.91 -5.83 5.89
CA GLY A 14 11.77 -4.42 6.26
C GLY A 14 10.60 -3.69 5.58
N ILE A 15 9.69 -4.39 4.91
CA ILE A 15 8.50 -3.76 4.31
C ILE A 15 7.54 -3.33 5.41
N VAL A 16 7.21 -2.05 5.43
CA VAL A 16 6.17 -1.48 6.30
C VAL A 16 4.81 -1.68 5.64
N LEU A 17 3.93 -2.42 6.30
CA LEU A 17 2.56 -2.62 5.82
C LEU A 17 1.69 -1.41 6.14
N VAL A 18 0.95 -0.95 5.15
CA VAL A 18 0.01 0.18 5.26
C VAL A 18 -1.39 -0.23 4.81
N SER A 19 -2.40 0.49 5.26
CA SER A 19 -3.78 0.35 4.79
C SER A 19 -4.21 1.56 3.96
N LEU A 20 -5.19 1.38 3.07
CA LEU A 20 -5.76 2.44 2.23
C LEU A 20 -7.19 2.78 2.68
N GLY A 21 -7.40 2.87 4.00
CA GLY A 21 -8.70 3.09 4.62
C GLY A 21 -9.54 1.80 4.77
N PRO A 22 -10.83 1.93 5.16
CA PRO A 22 -11.66 0.79 5.58
C PRO A 22 -12.32 0.04 4.40
N ARG A 23 -12.26 0.58 3.18
CA ARG A 23 -12.92 0.00 2.00
C ARG A 23 -11.98 -0.96 1.28
N ILE A 24 -12.50 -2.11 0.87
CA ILE A 24 -11.76 -3.02 -0.02
C ILE A 24 -11.71 -2.40 -1.42
N LEU A 25 -10.51 -2.03 -1.84
CA LEU A 25 -10.27 -1.51 -3.19
C LEU A 25 -9.96 -2.64 -4.16
N ARG A 26 -10.36 -2.46 -5.42
CA ARG A 26 -9.87 -3.32 -6.51
C ARG A 26 -8.38 -3.09 -6.72
N THR A 27 -7.67 -4.09 -7.25
CA THR A 27 -6.22 -4.05 -7.45
C THR A 27 -5.77 -2.81 -8.23
N GLU A 28 -6.51 -2.46 -9.28
CA GLU A 28 -6.23 -1.31 -10.15
C GLU A 28 -6.39 0.02 -9.40
N THR A 29 -7.39 0.11 -8.52
CA THR A 29 -7.65 1.30 -7.71
C THR A 29 -6.68 1.45 -6.55
N ALA A 30 -6.29 0.33 -5.91
CA ALA A 30 -5.39 0.33 -4.78
C ALA A 30 -4.02 0.94 -5.14
N GLY A 31 -3.47 0.58 -6.31
CA GLY A 31 -2.20 1.12 -6.79
C GLY A 31 -2.26 2.63 -7.02
N LEU A 32 -3.29 3.11 -7.70
CA LEU A 32 -3.48 4.55 -7.96
C LEU A 32 -3.63 5.35 -6.67
N VAL A 33 -4.46 4.87 -5.73
CA VAL A 33 -4.68 5.55 -4.44
C VAL A 33 -3.40 5.59 -3.61
N ALA A 34 -2.62 4.50 -3.57
CA ALA A 34 -1.35 4.47 -2.86
C ALA A 34 -0.34 5.48 -3.43
N LEU A 35 -0.20 5.53 -4.77
CA LEU A 35 0.68 6.48 -5.44
C LEU A 35 0.25 7.93 -5.18
N SER A 36 -1.03 8.24 -5.35
CA SER A 36 -1.55 9.58 -5.06
C SER A 36 -1.31 10.00 -3.61
N ALA A 37 -1.49 9.09 -2.65
CA ALA A 37 -1.26 9.39 -1.25
C ALA A 37 0.23 9.68 -0.95
N VAL A 38 1.14 8.91 -1.54
CA VAL A 38 2.60 9.15 -1.40
C VAL A 38 2.98 10.48 -2.01
N LEU A 39 2.58 10.75 -3.26
CA LEU A 39 2.92 11.99 -3.95
C LEU A 39 2.35 13.22 -3.24
N TYR A 40 1.10 13.14 -2.76
CA TYR A 40 0.49 14.19 -1.94
C TYR A 40 1.27 14.44 -0.65
N ALA A 41 1.64 13.37 0.07
CA ALA A 41 2.39 13.49 1.32
C ALA A 41 3.80 14.08 1.11
N LEU A 42 4.40 13.88 -0.07
CA LEU A 42 5.70 14.44 -0.45
C LEU A 42 5.63 15.85 -1.04
N GLY A 43 4.41 16.37 -1.28
CA GLY A 43 4.22 17.70 -1.88
C GLY A 43 4.37 17.74 -3.40
N ASP A 44 4.47 16.59 -4.05
CA ASP A 44 4.56 16.46 -5.51
C ASP A 44 3.19 16.60 -6.21
N MET A 45 2.10 16.66 -5.43
CA MET A 45 0.75 16.94 -5.90
C MET A 45 0.18 18.16 -5.17
N GLY A 46 -0.10 19.22 -5.92
CA GLY A 46 -0.73 20.47 -5.49
C GLY A 46 -1.55 21.08 -6.61
#